data_AF-A0A926HL03-F1
#
_entry.id   AF-A0A926HL03-F1
#
_cell.length_a   1.000
_cell.length_b   1.000
_cell.length_c   1.000
_cell.angle_alpha   90.00
_cell.angle_beta   90.00
_cell.angle_gamma   90.00
#
_symmetry.space_group_name_H-M   'P 1'
#
loop_
_entity.id
_entity.type
_entity.pdbx_description
1 polymer ?
#
loop_
_entity_poly.entity_id
_entity_poly.type
_entity_poly.pdbx_seq_one_letter_code
_entity_poly.pdbx_strand_id
1 'polypeptide(L)' 'MKNRNTFNRSLFLLRGVASAMYLILGALLLFRPDILNFLDEVWSRSLGAVLFVYGLFRGWRVIQEIRDNE' A
#
# COMPACT_ATOMS: atom_id res chain seq x y z
N MET A 1 6.87 -29.21 13.13
CA MET A 1 6.65 -27.74 13.23
C MET A 1 7.40 -26.97 12.14
N LYS A 2 7.35 -27.40 10.86
CA LYS A 2 8.13 -26.80 9.73
C LYS A 2 7.34 -25.77 8.90
N ASN A 3 6.05 -25.58 9.18
CA ASN A 3 5.14 -24.72 8.40
C ASN A 3 5.08 -23.24 8.81
N ARG A 4 5.66 -22.83 9.94
CA ARG A 4 5.55 -21.42 10.39
C ARG A 4 6.40 -20.45 9.57
N ASN A 5 7.60 -20.87 9.13
CA ASN A 5 8.52 -19.97 8.41
C ASN A 5 8.03 -19.62 6.99
N THR A 6 7.41 -20.56 6.28
CA THR A 6 6.87 -20.29 4.93
C THR A 6 5.65 -19.39 4.99
N PHE A 7 4.78 -19.57 6.01
CA PHE A 7 3.58 -18.77 6.18
C PHE A 7 3.89 -17.29 6.47
N ASN A 8 4.89 -17.03 7.31
CA ASN A 8 5.35 -15.66 7.59
C ASN A 8 5.97 -15.01 6.35
N ARG A 9 6.72 -15.76 5.54
CA ARG A 9 7.33 -15.24 4.30
C ARG A 9 6.28 -14.91 3.23
N SER A 10 5.23 -15.72 3.11
CA SER A 10 4.10 -15.44 2.21
C SER A 10 3.30 -14.23 2.66
N LEU A 11 3.03 -14.09 3.96
CA LEU A 11 2.37 -12.90 4.51
C LEU A 11 3.19 -11.63 4.30
N PHE A 12 4.52 -11.72 4.40
CA PHE A 12 5.42 -10.61 4.12
C PHE A 12 5.32 -10.14 2.66
N LEU A 13 5.42 -11.07 1.70
CA LEU A 13 5.27 -10.74 0.28
C LEU A 13 3.88 -10.14 0.01
N LEU A 14 2.84 -10.70 0.62
CA LEU A 14 1.47 -10.18 0.49
C LEU A 14 1.35 -8.74 1.02
N ARG A 15 1.99 -8.43 2.16
CA ARG A 15 2.02 -7.08 2.75
C ARG A 15 2.78 -6.09 1.87
N GLY A 16 3.91 -6.51 1.29
CA GLY A 16 4.69 -5.70 0.34
C GLY A 16 3.90 -5.41 -0.95
N VAL A 17 3.29 -6.44 -1.54
CA VAL A 17 2.43 -6.29 -2.72
C VAL A 17 1.25 -5.36 -2.42
N ALA A 18 0.60 -5.53 -1.26
CA ALA A 18 -0.49 -4.65 -0.87
C ALA A 18 -0.02 -3.19 -0.78
N SER A 19 1.11 -2.90 -0.12
CA SER A 19 1.68 -1.55 -0.07
C SER A 19 1.93 -0.97 -1.46
N ALA A 20 2.51 -1.74 -2.37
CA ALA A 20 2.72 -1.32 -3.76
C ALA A 20 1.40 -1.00 -4.47
N MET A 21 0.35 -1.81 -4.26
CA MET A 21 -0.98 -1.53 -4.83
C MET A 21 -1.55 -0.20 -4.32
N TYR A 22 -1.42 0.10 -3.03
CA TYR A 22 -1.88 1.39 -2.47
C TYR A 22 -1.10 2.58 -3.06
N LEU A 23 0.20 2.44 -3.25
CA LEU A 23 1.03 3.47 -3.89
C LEU A 23 0.65 3.70 -5.35
N ILE A 24 0.46 2.62 -6.11
CA ILE A 24 0.07 2.70 -7.52
C ILE A 24 -1.31 3.33 -7.63
N LEU A 25 -2.31 2.87 -6.87
CA LEU A 25 -3.66 3.44 -6.87
C LEU A 25 -3.65 4.91 -6.44
N GLY A 26 -2.91 5.24 -5.39
CA GLY A 26 -2.80 6.62 -4.91
C GLY A 26 -2.17 7.55 -5.94
N ALA A 27 -1.08 7.13 -6.58
CA ALA A 27 -0.45 7.87 -7.66
C ALA A 27 -1.38 8.00 -8.88
N LEU A 28 -2.06 6.91 -9.25
CA LEU A 28 -3.01 6.88 -10.35
C LEU A 28 -4.14 7.90 -10.12
N LEU A 29 -4.70 7.96 -8.92
CA LEU A 29 -5.75 8.93 -8.56
C LEU A 29 -5.24 10.38 -8.50
N LEU A 30 -3.98 10.59 -8.11
CA LEU A 30 -3.35 11.91 -8.11
C LEU A 30 -3.14 12.45 -9.53
N PHE A 31 -2.67 11.62 -10.45
CA PHE A 31 -2.35 12.02 -11.83
C PHE A 31 -3.53 11.85 -12.81
N ARG A 32 -4.48 10.97 -12.49
CA ARG A 32 -5.66 10.63 -13.29
C ARG A 32 -6.90 10.56 -12.38
N PRO A 33 -7.35 11.70 -11.85
CA PRO A 33 -8.53 11.74 -10.99
C PRO A 33 -9.82 11.29 -11.70
N ASP A 34 -9.85 11.39 -13.04
CA ASP A 34 -10.98 11.04 -13.91
C ASP A 34 -11.34 9.54 -13.90
N ILE A 35 -10.50 8.69 -13.31
CA ILE A 35 -10.76 7.23 -13.24
C ILE A 35 -11.98 6.94 -12.37
N LEU A 36 -12.21 7.76 -11.34
CA LEU A 36 -13.41 7.69 -10.52
C LEU A 36 -14.43 8.72 -11.03
N ASN A 37 -15.09 8.40 -12.15
CA ASN A 37 -16.10 9.27 -12.79
C ASN A 37 -17.30 9.65 -11.89
N PHE A 38 -17.44 9.02 -10.72
CA PHE A 38 -18.49 9.31 -9.74
C PHE A 38 -18.03 10.22 -8.59
N LEU A 39 -16.74 10.53 -8.51
CA LEU A 39 -16.15 11.42 -7.51
C LEU A 39 -15.69 12.71 -8.17
N ASP A 40 -15.91 13.82 -7.48
CA ASP A 40 -15.39 15.11 -7.91
C ASP A 40 -13.86 15.09 -7.93
N GLU A 41 -13.25 15.91 -8.80
CA GLU A 41 -11.80 15.87 -9.05
C GLU A 41 -11.00 16.10 -7.75
N VAL A 42 -11.46 17.04 -6.94
CA VAL A 42 -10.86 17.38 -5.64
C VAL A 42 -10.89 16.19 -4.69
N TRP A 43 -12.02 15.47 -4.64
CA TRP A 43 -12.16 14.28 -3.79
C TRP A 43 -11.32 13.12 -4.29
N SER A 44 -11.28 12.90 -5.60
CA SER A 44 -10.47 11.87 -6.23
C SER A 44 -8.97 12.06 -5.95
N ARG A 45 -8.47 13.30 -6.11
CA ARG A 45 -7.08 13.66 -5.74
C ARG A 45 -6.80 13.52 -4.25
N SER A 46 -7.75 13.91 -3.40
CA SER A 46 -7.61 13.79 -1.94
C SER A 46 -7.52 12.32 -1.50
N LEU A 47 -8.39 11.46 -2.06
CA LEU A 47 -8.31 10.02 -1.87
C LEU A 47 -6.99 9.45 -2.40
N GLY A 48 -6.54 9.90 -3.57
CA GLY A 48 -5.24 9.53 -4.12
C GLY A 48 -4.08 9.86 -3.18
N ALA A 49 -4.06 11.07 -2.63
CA ALA A 49 -3.06 11.51 -1.65
C ALA A 49 -3.10 10.66 -0.37
N VAL A 50 -4.30 10.39 0.16
CA VAL A 50 -4.47 9.54 1.36
C VAL A 50 -3.98 8.12 1.10
N LEU A 51 -4.36 7.51 -0.04
CA LEU A 51 -3.93 6.15 -0.40
C LEU A 51 -2.42 6.07 -0.62
N PHE A 52 -1.83 7.11 -1.23
CA PHE A 52 -0.39 7.18 -1.44
C PHE A 52 0.38 7.25 -0.11
N VAL A 53 -0.01 8.18 0.77
CA VAL A 53 0.59 8.31 2.11
C VAL A 53 0.39 7.04 2.93
N TYR A 54 -0.79 6.43 2.88
CA TYR A 54 -1.07 5.17 3.56
C TYR A 54 -0.21 4.02 3.00
N GLY A 55 -0.02 3.96 1.68
CA GLY A 55 0.87 3.00 1.02
C GLY A 55 2.31 3.12 1.51
N LEU A 56 2.82 4.35 1.63
CA LEU A 56 4.16 4.65 2.18
C LEU A 56 4.27 4.23 3.64
N PHE A 57 3.31 4.62 4.48
CA PHE A 57 3.30 4.28 5.89
C PHE A 57 3.24 2.76 6.11
N ARG A 58 2.46 2.05 5.31
CA ARG A 58 2.38 0.59 5.36
C ARG A 58 3.69 -0.06 4.94
N GLY A 59 4.33 0.42 3.87
CA GLY A 59 5.64 -0.06 3.44
C GLY A 59 6.71 0.17 4.49
N TRP A 60 6.74 1.35 5.11
CA TRP A 60 7.62 1.68 6.23
C TRP A 60 7.44 0.73 7.41
N ARG A 61 6.19 0.43 7.80
CA ARG A 61 5.90 -0.51 8.90
C ARG A 61 6.44 -1.92 8.60
N VAL A 62 6.33 -2.38 7.36
CA VAL A 62 6.86 -3.68 6.93
C VAL A 62 8.39 -3.71 7.03
N ILE A 63 9.08 -2.61 6.69
CA ILE A 63 10.53 -2.50 6.83
C ILE A 63 10.94 -2.46 8.31
N GLN A 64 10.22 -1.72 9.15
CA GLN A 64 10.47 -1.72 10.60
C GLN A 64 10.28 -3.11 11.22
N GLU A 65 9.23 -3.83 10.84
CA GLU A 65 8.98 -5.18 11.33
C GLU A 65 10.09 -6.16 10.93
N ILE A 66 10.77 -5.95 9.79
CA ILE A 66 11.99 -6.71 9.45
C ILE A 66 13.12 -6.34 10.41
N ARG A 67 13.39 -5.03 10.54
CA ARG A 67 14.50 -4.52 11.35
C ARG A 67 14.40 -4.91 12.82
N ASP A 68 13.18 -4.99 13.35
CA ASP A 68 12.94 -5.32 14.76
C ASP A 68 12.90 -6.85 15.02
N ASN A 69 12.82 -7.68 13.96
CA ASN A 69 12.89 -9.15 14.05
C ASN A 69 14.28 -9.71 13.66
N GLU A 70 15.21 -8.85 13.24
CA GLU A 70 16.63 -9.15 13.01
C GLU A 70 17.45 -8.90 14.28
#